data_AF-A0AAI9WW40-F1
#
_entry.id   AF-A0AAI9WW40-F1
#
_cell.length_a   1.000
_cell.length_b   1.000
_cell.length_c   1.000
_cell.angle_alpha   90.00
_cell.angle_beta   90.00
_cell.angle_gamma   90.00
#
_symmetry.space_group_name_H-M   'P 1'
#
loop_
_entity.id
_entity.type
_entity.pdbx_description
1 polymer ?
#
loop_
_entity_poly.entity_id
_entity_poly.type
_entity_poly.pdbx_seq_one_letter_code
_entity_poly.pdbx_strand_id
1 'polypeptide(L)'
;MVEFKQGAEQRQGRLNEDANGSISPQLQHTSPQSSPPLLLRSTPTKKINKITFSEHGFSIGDTRRIREESPSNRITTQHWKSQQQQQFLKCKLCDKQLNVKNGIVNCRKCGDLYCNEHTHFQVKLRNPVKGEVYPQFDSSNQGVWSRCCQTCFTERRHTEVNFVDITNQLVTKRREQNDQKQLHRTKIQRNFIKLTNLMVEKSQNKQGSLFSRFYTFVDVDDDEKNIIGVNNWIPDSDATNCTICFTKFNILIRKHHCRLCGEVVCDDSYGVRKKCSMFIPLVFVIKKLPNLNYSKLVRTHWDNIDEKLRFRCCINCYNSILYTWKRDHHGNGVHEAEDVILASYESMLLQKQLIETMMSLYETGNNTPENNAKIGHKLTTYLKHFENSILQFKSNFFYKNKDHEKIFVRHQYQSSERILLNIYQSVVTFLQENLIKFKAINEKNQPNVEEVTLKVESPAVPTTSLTKKQIRELREQLMVLNEQKFLVENQILEFTKNRKFDELNTLVSNKNEILETIKKLEEELGEYGF
;
A
#
# COMPACT_ATOMS: atom_id res chain seq x y z
N MET A 1 32.13 -15.18 -12.19
CA MET A 1 33.23 -15.07 -13.16
C MET A 1 32.61 -14.57 -14.46
N VAL A 2 32.82 -13.37 -15.01
CA VAL A 2 33.83 -12.29 -14.92
C VAL A 2 33.10 -11.01 -15.42
N GLU A 3 32.97 -9.94 -14.63
CA GLU A 3 33.62 -8.60 -14.77
C GLU A 3 33.62 -7.97 -16.18
N PHE A 4 32.87 -6.87 -16.40
CA PHE A 4 33.28 -5.44 -16.33
C PHE A 4 34.00 -4.89 -17.59
N LYS A 5 33.43 -3.90 -18.29
CA LYS A 5 33.91 -2.47 -18.28
C LYS A 5 33.24 -1.58 -19.34
N GLN A 6 32.98 -0.35 -18.89
CA GLN A 6 32.60 0.85 -19.63
C GLN A 6 33.83 1.57 -20.22
N GLY A 7 33.58 2.52 -21.13
CA GLY A 7 34.49 3.60 -21.58
C GLY A 7 34.13 4.00 -23.01
N ALA A 8 33.42 5.10 -23.30
CA ALA A 8 33.73 6.52 -23.17
C ALA A 8 34.72 7.07 -24.23
N GLU A 9 34.22 8.08 -24.95
CA GLU A 9 34.89 9.33 -25.39
C GLU A 9 35.44 9.55 -26.83
N GLN A 10 35.26 10.85 -27.19
CA GLN A 10 35.86 11.72 -28.23
C GLN A 10 35.29 11.68 -29.67
N ARG A 11 34.74 12.76 -30.27
CA ARG A 11 34.99 14.23 -30.46
C ARG A 11 35.77 14.59 -31.75
N GLN A 12 35.25 15.64 -32.41
CA GLN A 12 35.78 16.52 -33.50
C GLN A 12 35.55 16.05 -34.96
N GLY A 13 35.20 16.90 -35.93
CA GLY A 13 35.05 18.37 -35.95
C GLY A 13 34.66 18.92 -37.34
N ARG A 14 34.68 20.26 -37.46
CA ARG A 14 34.74 21.20 -38.64
C ARG A 14 33.81 22.41 -38.40
N LEU A 15 34.33 23.60 -38.10
CA LEU A 15 34.98 24.63 -38.94
C LEU A 15 34.00 25.47 -39.77
N ASN A 16 33.94 26.78 -39.47
CA ASN A 16 34.11 27.87 -40.44
C ASN A 16 34.29 29.23 -39.73
N GLU A 17 35.24 29.99 -40.26
CA GLU A 17 35.63 31.40 -40.00
C GLU A 17 34.57 32.36 -40.62
N ASP A 18 34.45 33.67 -40.40
CA ASP A 18 35.39 34.80 -40.28
C ASP A 18 34.64 36.09 -39.83
N ALA A 19 35.40 37.12 -39.39
CA ALA A 19 35.23 38.58 -39.63
C ALA A 19 35.32 39.54 -38.41
N ASN A 20 36.53 40.08 -38.22
CA ASN A 20 36.97 41.50 -38.07
C ASN A 20 36.31 42.54 -37.12
N GLY A 21 37.20 43.25 -36.38
CA GLY A 21 37.05 44.63 -35.87
C GLY A 21 37.48 44.83 -34.40
N SER A 22 38.77 45.02 -34.05
CA SER A 22 39.60 46.25 -34.06
C SER A 22 39.53 47.15 -32.79
N ILE A 23 40.73 47.34 -32.17
CA ILE A 23 41.24 48.52 -31.39
C ILE A 23 40.72 48.68 -29.95
N SER A 24 41.46 49.00 -28.87
CA SER A 24 42.86 49.00 -28.39
C SER A 24 42.81 49.43 -26.88
N PRO A 25 43.89 49.29 -26.09
CA PRO A 25 43.87 49.26 -24.62
C PRO A 25 44.40 50.53 -23.95
N GLN A 26 44.08 50.77 -22.67
CA GLN A 26 44.88 51.69 -21.82
C GLN A 26 45.07 51.20 -20.37
N LEU A 27 46.30 51.42 -19.93
CA LEU A 27 46.97 51.01 -18.70
C LEU A 27 46.84 52.06 -17.58
N GLN A 28 46.91 51.54 -16.33
CA GLN A 28 47.62 52.01 -15.13
C GLN A 28 47.56 53.50 -14.72
N HIS A 29 47.34 53.75 -13.42
CA HIS A 29 48.24 54.55 -12.58
C HIS A 29 47.93 54.40 -11.08
N THR A 30 48.98 54.56 -10.27
CA THR A 30 49.11 54.20 -8.85
C THR A 30 49.34 55.43 -7.94
N SER A 31 48.93 55.29 -6.66
CA SER A 31 49.49 55.92 -5.42
C SER A 31 49.03 57.35 -5.01
N PRO A 32 49.21 57.83 -3.74
CA PRO A 32 49.53 57.18 -2.44
C PRO A 32 48.75 57.67 -1.17
N GLN A 33 48.85 56.86 -0.10
CA GLN A 33 48.99 57.16 1.36
C GLN A 33 48.09 58.16 2.13
N SER A 34 47.44 57.64 3.18
CA SER A 34 47.48 58.17 4.56
C SER A 34 47.11 57.08 5.59
N SER A 35 47.83 56.97 6.70
CA SER A 35 47.59 56.05 7.85
C SER A 35 47.46 56.88 9.15
N PRO A 36 47.17 56.29 10.34
CA PRO A 36 46.03 55.49 10.81
C PRO A 36 45.38 56.15 12.07
N PRO A 37 44.43 55.49 12.79
CA PRO A 37 44.84 54.98 14.10
C PRO A 37 44.29 53.60 14.51
N LEU A 38 44.99 53.07 15.51
CA LEU A 38 45.02 51.75 16.16
C LEU A 38 43.67 51.37 16.83
N LEU A 39 43.09 50.19 16.57
CA LEU A 39 43.29 48.86 17.19
C LEU A 39 42.08 48.46 18.04
N LEU A 40 41.40 47.40 17.61
CA LEU A 40 40.95 46.32 18.49
C LEU A 40 40.74 45.07 17.62
N ARG A 41 41.75 44.20 17.63
CA ARG A 41 41.64 42.84 17.08
C ARG A 41 40.66 42.06 17.94
N SER A 42 39.48 41.75 17.39
CA SER A 42 38.68 40.62 17.85
C SER A 42 38.96 39.41 16.96
N THR A 43 39.14 38.27 17.61
CA THR A 43 39.38 36.96 16.99
C THR A 43 38.22 36.57 16.07
N PRO A 44 38.49 35.96 14.88
CA PRO A 44 37.42 35.51 14.00
C PRO A 44 36.73 34.31 14.64
N THR A 45 35.49 34.47 15.05
CA THR A 45 34.63 33.36 15.48
C THR A 45 34.44 32.41 14.31
N LYS A 46 34.80 31.13 14.51
CA LYS A 46 34.59 30.02 13.58
C LYS A 46 33.23 30.13 12.88
N LYS A 47 33.23 30.35 11.56
CA LYS A 47 32.04 30.22 10.71
C LYS A 47 31.57 28.77 10.76
N ILE A 48 30.50 28.49 11.48
CA ILE A 48 29.75 27.25 11.31
C ILE A 48 28.88 27.46 10.08
N ASN A 49 29.19 26.78 8.98
CA ASN A 49 28.33 26.76 7.80
C ASN A 49 27.01 26.09 8.19
N LYS A 50 25.94 26.88 8.29
CA LYS A 50 24.58 26.35 8.44
C LYS A 50 24.09 25.91 7.07
N ILE A 51 24.02 24.60 6.87
CA ILE A 51 23.34 23.98 5.74
C ILE A 51 21.83 24.09 6.02
N THR A 52 21.09 24.76 5.14
CA THR A 52 19.63 24.75 5.15
C THR A 52 19.12 24.10 3.87
N PHE A 53 18.19 23.17 4.01
CA PHE A 53 17.53 22.47 2.92
C PHE A 53 16.26 23.21 2.49
N SER A 54 16.07 23.36 1.19
CA SER A 54 14.79 23.71 0.55
C SER A 54 14.55 22.79 -0.65
N GLU A 55 13.33 22.79 -1.18
CA GLU A 55 12.87 21.87 -2.22
C GLU A 55 13.59 22.00 -3.58
N HIS A 56 14.53 22.93 -3.78
CA HIS A 56 15.19 23.17 -5.08
C HIS A 56 16.73 23.03 -5.05
N GLY A 57 17.30 22.34 -4.06
CA GLY A 57 18.74 22.01 -4.01
C GLY A 57 19.59 22.98 -3.17
N PHE A 58 20.89 22.65 -3.03
CA PHE A 58 21.82 23.29 -2.10
C PHE A 58 22.65 24.42 -2.75
N SER A 59 22.83 25.54 -2.04
CA SER A 59 23.71 26.66 -2.44
C SER A 59 24.53 27.17 -1.25
N ILE A 60 25.83 27.40 -1.46
CA ILE A 60 26.76 28.05 -0.52
C ILE A 60 27.18 29.38 -1.13
N GLY A 61 26.84 30.51 -0.49
CA GLY A 61 27.46 31.80 -0.83
C GLY A 61 26.65 33.03 -0.46
N ASP A 62 27.26 33.91 0.32
CA ASP A 62 26.80 35.24 0.70
C ASP A 62 26.46 36.10 -0.53
N THR A 63 25.19 36.49 -0.69
CA THR A 63 24.84 37.70 -1.43
C THR A 63 24.00 38.60 -0.54
N ARG A 64 24.63 39.70 -0.08
CA ARG A 64 23.95 40.92 0.36
C ARG A 64 23.00 41.36 -0.75
N ARG A 65 21.70 41.12 -0.58
CA ARG A 65 20.67 41.88 -1.28
C ARG A 65 20.16 42.93 -0.32
N ILE A 66 20.43 44.19 -0.67
CA ILE A 66 19.75 45.37 -0.15
C ILE A 66 18.25 45.10 -0.34
N ARG A 67 17.53 44.92 0.76
CA ARG A 67 16.07 44.81 0.76
C ARG A 67 15.52 46.23 0.87
N GLU A 68 14.79 46.65 -0.14
CA GLU A 68 13.79 47.71 0.00
C GLU A 68 12.86 47.36 1.15
N GLU A 69 12.63 48.32 2.04
CA GLU A 69 11.84 48.18 3.26
C GLU A 69 10.36 47.98 2.91
N SER A 70 9.93 46.72 2.87
CA SER A 70 8.51 46.37 2.99
C SER A 70 8.06 46.60 4.44
N PRO A 71 6.82 47.06 4.71
CA PRO A 71 6.35 47.29 6.07
C PRO A 71 6.52 46.01 6.88
N SER A 72 7.23 46.11 8.01
CA SER A 72 7.74 44.94 8.71
C SER A 72 6.60 43.96 9.05
N ASN A 73 6.59 42.79 8.41
CA ASN A 73 5.77 41.62 8.77
C ASN A 73 6.18 41.04 10.14
N ARG A 74 6.46 41.88 11.14
CA ARG A 74 6.95 41.49 12.46
C ARG A 74 5.87 41.77 13.49
N ILE A 75 5.67 40.82 14.38
CA ILE A 75 4.76 40.97 15.52
C ILE A 75 5.33 42.02 16.49
N THR A 76 4.49 42.96 16.89
CA THR A 76 4.79 44.02 17.85
C THR A 76 5.24 43.43 19.18
N THR A 77 6.21 44.09 19.82
CA THR A 77 6.74 43.72 21.13
C THR A 77 6.25 44.65 22.24
N GLN A 78 5.32 45.57 21.95
CA GLN A 78 4.80 46.53 22.94
C GLN A 78 4.17 45.86 24.17
N HIS A 79 3.60 44.66 24.00
CA HIS A 79 2.97 43.87 25.06
C HIS A 79 3.96 43.03 25.88
N TRP A 80 5.27 43.09 25.59
CA TRP A 80 6.26 42.27 26.29
C TRP A 80 6.49 42.78 27.71
N LYS A 81 6.44 41.86 28.67
CA LYS A 81 6.68 42.19 30.08
C LYS A 81 8.16 42.45 30.31
N SER A 82 8.45 43.58 30.97
CA SER A 82 9.81 44.09 31.18
C SER A 82 10.62 43.22 32.14
N GLN A 83 11.92 43.17 31.88
CA GLN A 83 12.94 42.51 32.71
C GLN A 83 13.28 43.31 33.98
N GLN A 84 12.82 44.56 34.08
CA GLN A 84 13.38 45.53 35.04
C GLN A 84 12.76 45.51 36.45
N GLN A 85 11.73 44.69 36.72
CA GLN A 85 11.00 44.73 37.99
C GLN A 85 11.21 43.53 38.92
N GLN A 86 12.07 42.58 38.57
CA GLN A 86 12.32 41.39 39.40
C GLN A 86 13.80 41.17 39.63
N GLN A 87 14.19 40.98 40.89
CA GLN A 87 15.57 40.68 41.31
C GLN A 87 16.10 39.40 40.64
N PHE A 88 15.20 38.48 40.25
CA PHE A 88 15.48 37.27 39.49
C PHE A 88 14.43 37.06 38.39
N LEU A 89 14.86 36.93 37.14
CA LEU A 89 13.99 36.57 36.01
C LEU A 89 13.60 35.10 36.14
N LYS A 90 12.30 34.78 36.18
CA LYS A 90 11.81 33.39 36.28
C LYS A 90 10.96 32.99 35.09
N CYS A 91 11.01 31.71 34.72
CA CYS A 91 10.13 31.13 33.71
C CYS A 91 8.69 31.07 34.24
N LYS A 92 7.71 31.65 33.53
CA LYS A 92 6.30 31.62 33.98
C LYS A 92 5.70 30.20 34.10
N LEU A 93 6.25 29.19 33.41
CA LEU A 93 5.70 27.82 33.42
C LEU A 93 6.39 26.86 34.39
N CYS A 94 7.69 27.02 34.64
CA CYS A 94 8.46 26.07 35.46
C CYS A 94 9.23 26.73 36.60
N ASP A 95 9.07 28.04 36.80
CA ASP A 95 9.70 28.89 37.81
C ASP A 95 11.24 28.86 37.87
N LYS A 96 11.90 28.14 36.95
CA LYS A 96 13.36 28.13 36.81
C LYS A 96 13.87 29.55 36.55
N GLN A 97 14.94 29.92 37.25
CA GLN A 97 15.62 31.19 37.03
C GLN A 97 16.20 31.23 35.62
N LEU A 98 15.86 32.26 34.86
CA LEU A 98 16.25 32.44 33.48
C LEU A 98 17.63 33.08 33.39
N ASN A 99 18.44 32.54 32.50
CA ASN A 99 19.79 32.99 32.20
C ASN A 99 20.07 32.77 30.71
N VAL A 100 21.25 33.18 30.26
CA VAL A 100 21.65 33.08 28.84
C VAL A 100 21.67 31.62 28.34
N LYS A 101 21.95 30.64 29.22
CA LYS A 101 22.04 29.22 28.86
C LYS A 101 20.66 28.58 28.68
N ASN A 102 19.75 28.77 29.62
CA ASN A 102 18.40 28.17 29.53
C ASN A 102 17.41 29.03 28.73
N GLY A 103 17.75 30.29 28.44
CA GLY A 103 17.04 31.19 27.54
C GLY A 103 16.16 32.20 28.28
N ILE A 104 16.20 33.45 27.81
CA ILE A 104 15.34 34.56 28.29
C ILE A 104 14.45 34.95 27.10
N VAL A 105 13.26 34.36 27.01
CA VAL A 105 12.42 34.46 25.80
C VAL A 105 11.01 34.93 26.13
N ASN A 106 10.58 36.06 25.56
CA ASN A 106 9.18 36.47 25.60
C ASN A 106 8.34 35.71 24.55
N CYS A 107 7.15 35.24 24.96
CA CYS A 107 6.15 34.69 24.03
C CYS A 107 5.63 35.81 23.11
N ARG A 108 5.53 35.57 21.80
CA ARG A 108 5.05 36.60 20.84
C ARG A 108 3.53 36.82 20.87
N LYS A 109 2.77 35.98 21.60
CA LYS A 109 1.31 36.11 21.78
C LYS A 109 0.95 36.81 23.10
N CYS A 110 1.45 36.31 24.24
CA CYS A 110 1.09 36.85 25.55
C CYS A 110 2.13 37.81 26.16
N GLY A 111 3.36 37.83 25.65
CA GLY A 111 4.43 38.72 26.14
C GLY A 111 5.12 38.29 27.43
N ASP A 112 4.66 37.21 28.08
CA ASP A 112 5.31 36.66 29.28
C ASP A 112 6.67 36.02 28.99
N LEU A 113 7.49 35.87 30.03
CA LEU A 113 8.87 35.41 29.96
C LEU A 113 9.01 33.90 30.28
N TYR A 114 9.82 33.21 29.49
CA TYR A 114 9.99 31.75 29.58
C TYR A 114 11.41 31.33 29.21
N CYS A 115 11.76 30.08 29.56
CA CYS A 115 12.97 29.42 29.06
C CYS A 115 12.78 28.92 27.61
N ASN A 116 13.87 28.47 26.98
CA ASN A 116 13.84 27.96 25.62
C ASN A 116 12.91 26.76 25.46
N GLU A 117 12.95 25.82 26.42
CA GLU A 117 12.14 24.61 26.44
C GLU A 117 10.64 24.94 26.47
N HIS A 118 10.20 25.93 27.23
CA HIS A 118 8.78 26.29 27.32
C HIS A 118 8.30 27.27 26.24
N THR A 119 9.16 27.64 25.28
CA THR A 119 8.81 28.52 24.16
C THR A 119 9.14 27.94 22.79
N HIS A 120 9.50 26.67 22.65
CA HIS A 120 9.91 26.12 21.36
C HIS A 120 8.77 26.01 20.32
N PHE A 121 7.53 26.35 20.69
CA PHE A 121 6.35 26.26 19.84
C PHE A 121 6.24 27.45 18.87
N GLN A 122 5.49 27.24 17.79
CA GLN A 122 5.24 28.26 16.78
C GLN A 122 3.75 28.37 16.46
N VAL A 123 3.27 29.60 16.33
CA VAL A 123 1.89 29.93 15.94
C VAL A 123 1.91 31.07 14.91
N LYS A 124 0.90 31.11 14.05
CA LYS A 124 0.77 32.16 13.04
C LYS A 124 -0.07 33.29 13.64
N LEU A 125 0.53 34.49 13.73
CA LEU A 125 -0.05 35.65 14.42
C LEU A 125 -0.18 36.84 13.48
N ARG A 126 -1.09 37.75 13.80
CA ARG A 126 -1.13 39.11 13.25
C ARG A 126 -0.99 40.15 14.36
N ASN A 127 -0.58 41.35 14.00
CA ASN A 127 -0.56 42.47 14.94
C ASN A 127 -1.99 42.80 15.44
N PRO A 128 -2.12 43.31 16.68
CA PRO A 128 -3.40 43.75 17.20
C PRO A 128 -3.99 44.88 16.35
N VAL A 129 -5.30 44.82 16.11
CA VAL A 129 -6.08 45.86 15.42
C VAL A 129 -6.94 46.61 16.43
N LYS A 130 -7.36 47.85 16.12
CA LYS A 130 -8.12 48.77 17.00
C LYS A 130 -9.00 48.06 18.04
N GLY A 131 -8.65 48.20 19.31
CA GLY A 131 -9.35 47.60 20.46
C GLY A 131 -8.69 46.34 21.03
N GLU A 132 -7.78 45.69 20.30
CA GLU A 132 -7.02 44.52 20.76
C GLU A 132 -5.72 44.94 21.47
N VAL A 133 -5.41 44.27 22.58
CA VAL A 133 -4.17 44.53 23.36
C VAL A 133 -3.04 43.57 22.97
N TYR A 134 -3.38 42.33 22.60
CA TYR A 134 -2.42 41.27 22.28
C TYR A 134 -2.52 40.89 20.80
N PRO A 135 -1.40 40.45 20.16
CA PRO A 135 -1.44 39.82 18.84
C PRO A 135 -2.48 38.71 18.77
N GLN A 136 -3.14 38.49 17.65
CA GLN A 136 -4.17 37.43 17.52
C GLN A 136 -3.72 36.33 16.56
N PHE A 137 -4.35 35.16 16.68
CA PHE A 137 -4.13 34.05 15.74
C PHE A 137 -4.64 34.42 14.35
N ASP A 138 -3.87 34.10 13.32
CA ASP A 138 -4.23 34.32 11.93
C ASP A 138 -3.68 33.19 11.06
N SER A 139 -4.57 32.31 10.59
CA SER A 139 -4.21 31.18 9.72
C SER A 139 -4.12 31.57 8.24
N SER A 140 -4.47 32.81 7.86
CA SER A 140 -4.38 33.31 6.48
C SER A 140 -2.94 33.43 6.01
N ASN A 141 -2.73 33.67 4.72
CA ASN A 141 -1.39 33.90 4.15
C ASN A 141 -0.71 35.18 4.67
N GLN A 142 -1.43 36.09 5.30
CA GLN A 142 -0.90 37.34 5.84
C GLN A 142 -0.34 37.20 7.27
N GLY A 143 -0.71 36.14 7.99
CA GLY A 143 -0.19 35.88 9.32
C GLY A 143 1.31 35.55 9.34
N VAL A 144 1.97 35.85 10.46
CA VAL A 144 3.40 35.72 10.67
C VAL A 144 3.69 34.59 11.65
N TRP A 145 4.45 33.58 11.21
CA TRP A 145 4.91 32.50 12.07
C TRP A 145 5.84 33.04 13.17
N SER A 146 5.39 32.86 14.42
CA SER A 146 5.98 33.49 15.59
C SER A 146 6.12 32.48 16.72
N ARG A 147 7.24 32.58 17.45
CA ARG A 147 7.53 31.73 18.61
C ARG A 147 6.55 31.99 19.75
N CYS A 148 6.02 30.98 20.41
CA CYS A 148 5.11 31.14 21.53
C CYS A 148 5.36 30.15 22.66
N CYS A 149 4.78 30.42 23.82
CA CYS A 149 4.78 29.48 24.93
C CYS A 149 3.83 28.30 24.68
N GLN A 150 4.00 27.24 25.47
CA GLN A 150 3.16 26.04 25.41
C GLN A 150 1.68 26.36 25.57
N THR A 151 1.32 27.22 26.54
CA THR A 151 -0.07 27.59 26.84
C THR A 151 -0.76 28.21 25.62
N CYS A 152 -0.14 29.23 25.00
CA CYS A 152 -0.67 29.86 23.80
C CYS A 152 -0.71 28.91 22.58
N PHE A 153 0.18 27.92 22.53
CA PHE A 153 0.13 26.90 21.47
C PHE A 153 -1.08 25.97 21.66
N THR A 154 -1.34 25.52 22.90
CA THR A 154 -2.47 24.64 23.21
C THR A 154 -3.83 25.32 23.15
N GLU A 155 -3.93 26.61 23.50
CA GLU A 155 -5.17 27.41 23.39
C GLU A 155 -5.66 27.54 21.94
N ARG A 156 -4.78 27.40 20.94
CA ARG A 156 -5.14 27.40 19.51
C ARG A 156 -6.03 26.20 19.11
N ARG A 157 -6.24 25.21 19.98
CA ARG A 157 -6.96 23.96 19.64
C ARG A 157 -8.45 24.11 19.30
N HIS A 158 -9.01 25.32 19.37
CA HIS A 158 -10.19 25.64 18.55
C HIS A 158 -9.74 25.85 17.10
N THR A 159 -9.41 24.75 16.42
CA THR A 159 -9.19 24.76 14.97
C THR A 159 -10.52 25.06 14.29
N GLU A 160 -10.76 26.33 13.97
CA GLU A 160 -11.67 26.69 12.88
C GLU A 160 -11.05 26.11 11.59
N VAL A 161 -11.51 24.91 11.21
CA VAL A 161 -11.09 24.27 9.97
C VAL A 161 -11.79 25.02 8.84
N ASN A 162 -11.05 25.90 8.17
CA ASN A 162 -11.47 26.42 6.88
C ASN A 162 -11.45 25.26 5.87
N PHE A 163 -12.61 24.72 5.53
CA PHE A 163 -12.76 23.74 4.44
C PHE A 163 -13.23 24.46 3.18
N VAL A 164 -12.72 24.00 2.03
CA VAL A 164 -13.22 24.42 0.72
C VAL A 164 -14.00 23.25 0.14
N ASP A 165 -15.32 23.39 0.04
CA ASP A 165 -16.15 22.38 -0.61
C ASP A 165 -15.95 22.44 -2.14
N ILE A 166 -15.26 21.44 -2.67
CA ILE A 166 -15.04 21.25 -4.11
C ILE A 166 -15.93 20.15 -4.70
N THR A 167 -16.95 19.69 -3.96
CA THR A 167 -17.84 18.59 -4.37
C THR A 167 -18.44 18.84 -5.74
N ASN A 168 -18.93 20.06 -6.00
CA ASN A 168 -19.51 20.42 -7.29
C ASN A 168 -18.50 20.30 -8.44
N GLN A 169 -17.24 20.70 -8.22
CA GLN A 169 -16.19 20.58 -9.24
C GLN A 169 -15.88 19.10 -9.53
N LEU A 170 -15.79 18.27 -8.49
CA LEU A 170 -15.57 16.84 -8.61
C LEU A 170 -16.75 16.13 -9.29
N VAL A 171 -17.99 16.52 -8.97
CA VAL A 171 -19.21 16.00 -9.61
C VAL A 171 -19.23 16.35 -11.09
N THR A 172 -18.92 17.60 -11.47
CA THR A 172 -18.84 18.02 -12.87
C THR A 172 -17.79 17.20 -13.63
N LYS A 173 -16.57 17.10 -13.07
CA LYS A 173 -15.48 16.33 -13.69
C LYS A 173 -15.83 14.84 -13.85
N ARG A 174 -16.54 14.28 -12.87
CA ARG A 174 -17.03 12.89 -12.93
C ARG A 174 -18.11 12.72 -13.99
N ARG A 175 -19.02 13.70 -14.12
CA ARG A 175 -20.10 13.69 -15.12
C ARG A 175 -19.51 13.69 -16.52
N GLU A 176 -18.57 14.59 -16.81
CA GLU A 176 -17.88 14.65 -18.11
C GLU A 176 -17.25 13.30 -18.50
N GLN A 177 -16.56 12.65 -17.57
CA GLN A 177 -15.97 11.33 -17.82
C GLN A 177 -17.02 10.24 -18.04
N ASN A 178 -18.13 10.29 -17.31
CA ASN A 178 -19.23 9.33 -17.47
C ASN A 178 -19.92 9.52 -18.81
N ASP A 179 -20.15 10.77 -19.22
CA ASP A 179 -20.78 11.13 -20.49
C ASP A 179 -19.92 10.66 -21.67
N GLN A 180 -18.60 10.85 -21.60
CA GLN A 180 -17.67 10.32 -22.61
C GLN A 180 -17.73 8.80 -22.71
N LYS A 181 -17.75 8.09 -21.57
CA LYS A 181 -17.87 6.62 -21.54
C LYS A 181 -19.22 6.17 -22.11
N GLN A 182 -20.31 6.87 -21.79
CA GLN A 182 -21.63 6.58 -22.31
C GLN A 182 -21.70 6.79 -23.82
N LEU A 183 -21.20 7.92 -24.31
CA LEU A 183 -21.11 8.21 -25.74
C LEU A 183 -20.32 7.15 -26.49
N HIS A 184 -19.16 6.75 -25.95
CA HIS A 184 -18.36 5.67 -26.52
C HIS A 184 -19.17 4.36 -26.60
N ARG A 185 -19.83 3.94 -25.51
CA ARG A 185 -20.66 2.71 -25.50
C ARG A 185 -21.78 2.77 -26.55
N THR A 186 -22.48 3.89 -26.66
CA THR A 186 -23.54 4.08 -27.67
C THR A 186 -22.98 4.00 -29.10
N LYS A 187 -21.80 4.59 -29.37
CA LYS A 187 -21.12 4.48 -30.66
C LYS A 187 -20.78 3.02 -30.98
N ILE A 188 -20.19 2.30 -30.03
CA ILE A 188 -19.81 0.89 -30.20
C ILE A 188 -21.04 -0.01 -30.42
N GLN A 189 -22.12 0.18 -29.68
CA GLN A 189 -23.37 -0.56 -29.86
C GLN A 189 -23.98 -0.32 -31.25
N ARG A 190 -24.04 0.94 -31.69
CA ARG A 190 -24.51 1.28 -33.04
C ARG A 190 -23.68 0.60 -34.13
N ASN A 191 -22.36 0.67 -34.00
CA ASN A 191 -21.44 0.07 -34.97
C ASN A 191 -21.57 -1.46 -34.98
N PHE A 192 -21.77 -2.08 -33.81
CA PHE A 192 -22.01 -3.52 -33.72
C PHE A 192 -23.32 -3.96 -34.38
N ILE A 193 -24.41 -3.19 -34.23
CA ILE A 193 -25.68 -3.49 -34.91
C ILE A 193 -25.48 -3.46 -36.44
N LYS A 194 -24.79 -2.44 -36.96
CA LYS A 194 -24.49 -2.32 -38.39
C LYS A 194 -23.59 -3.47 -38.89
N LEU A 195 -22.56 -3.80 -38.13
CA LEU A 195 -21.65 -4.90 -38.44
C LEU A 195 -22.37 -6.24 -38.45
N THR A 196 -23.23 -6.49 -37.47
CA THR A 196 -24.07 -7.68 -37.41
C THR A 196 -24.92 -7.81 -38.68
N ASN A 197 -25.57 -6.72 -39.11
CA ASN A 197 -26.39 -6.74 -40.32
C ASN A 197 -25.56 -7.07 -41.57
N LEU A 198 -24.41 -6.41 -41.74
CA LEU A 198 -23.49 -6.62 -42.85
C LEU A 198 -22.99 -8.07 -42.91
N MET A 199 -22.58 -8.63 -41.77
CA MET A 199 -22.05 -9.99 -41.69
C MET A 199 -23.12 -11.04 -42.01
N VAL A 200 -24.35 -10.87 -41.52
CA VAL A 200 -25.47 -11.77 -41.81
C VAL A 200 -25.85 -11.70 -43.28
N GLU A 201 -25.96 -10.50 -43.84
CA GLU A 201 -26.26 -10.29 -45.27
C GLU A 201 -25.22 -10.96 -46.19
N LYS A 202 -23.93 -10.74 -45.91
CA LYS A 202 -22.83 -11.39 -46.66
C LYS A 202 -22.84 -12.90 -46.51
N SER A 203 -23.19 -13.42 -45.34
CA SER A 203 -23.29 -14.86 -45.11
C SER A 203 -24.38 -15.51 -45.96
N GLN A 204 -25.51 -14.84 -46.16
CA GLN A 204 -26.60 -15.34 -47.01
C GLN A 204 -26.22 -15.30 -48.49
N ASN A 205 -25.62 -14.20 -48.95
CA ASN A 205 -25.22 -14.03 -50.36
C ASN A 205 -24.10 -15.00 -50.80
N LYS A 206 -23.27 -15.47 -49.85
CA LYS A 206 -22.18 -16.43 -50.13
C LYS A 206 -22.65 -17.86 -50.45
N GLN A 207 -23.93 -18.20 -50.28
CA GLN A 207 -24.45 -19.50 -50.70
C GLN A 207 -24.57 -19.66 -52.24
N GLY A 208 -24.34 -18.59 -53.03
CA GLY A 208 -24.49 -18.62 -54.49
C GLY A 208 -23.22 -18.54 -55.36
N SER A 209 -21.99 -18.44 -54.81
CA SER A 209 -20.78 -18.29 -55.64
C SER A 209 -19.56 -19.03 -55.10
N LEU A 210 -19.13 -20.05 -55.84
CA LEU A 210 -18.01 -20.95 -55.51
C LEU A 210 -16.64 -20.25 -55.50
N PHE A 211 -16.52 -19.06 -56.11
CA PHE A 211 -15.26 -18.29 -56.17
C PHE A 211 -14.93 -17.55 -54.85
N SER A 212 -15.90 -17.33 -53.96
CA SER A 212 -15.68 -16.58 -52.71
C SER A 212 -14.90 -17.37 -51.64
N ARG A 213 -14.61 -18.66 -51.85
CA ARG A 213 -13.94 -19.53 -50.86
C ARG A 213 -12.42 -19.29 -50.71
N PHE A 214 -11.76 -18.62 -51.66
CA PHE A 214 -10.29 -18.50 -51.66
C PHE A 214 -9.73 -17.18 -51.08
N TYR A 215 -10.55 -16.12 -50.90
CA TYR A 215 -10.06 -14.78 -50.53
C TYR A 215 -10.30 -14.36 -49.06
N THR A 216 -10.68 -15.26 -48.15
CA THR A 216 -11.12 -14.89 -46.79
C THR A 216 -10.02 -14.56 -45.76
N PHE A 217 -8.79 -14.19 -46.18
CA PHE A 217 -7.71 -13.97 -45.21
C PHE A 217 -6.93 -12.65 -45.27
N VAL A 218 -7.24 -11.69 -46.17
CA VAL A 218 -6.42 -10.45 -46.23
C VAL A 218 -7.20 -9.13 -46.26
N ASP A 219 -8.37 -8.98 -46.87
CA ASP A 219 -8.96 -7.63 -46.98
C ASP A 219 -10.01 -7.32 -45.92
N VAL A 220 -9.78 -6.22 -45.18
CA VAL A 220 -10.84 -5.47 -44.52
C VAL A 220 -11.71 -4.89 -45.62
N ASP A 221 -12.90 -5.45 -45.75
CA ASP A 221 -13.91 -5.02 -46.70
C ASP A 221 -14.23 -3.53 -46.49
N ASP A 222 -14.28 -2.73 -47.56
CA ASP A 222 -14.55 -1.27 -47.45
C ASP A 222 -15.90 -0.99 -46.77
N ASP A 223 -16.83 -1.93 -46.85
CA ASP A 223 -18.09 -1.90 -46.10
C ASP A 223 -17.88 -1.90 -44.57
N GLU A 224 -16.88 -2.63 -44.05
CA GLU A 224 -16.55 -2.63 -42.61
C GLU A 224 -16.00 -1.27 -42.17
N LYS A 225 -15.21 -0.61 -43.02
CA LYS A 225 -14.69 0.74 -42.76
C LYS A 225 -15.81 1.77 -42.75
N ASN A 226 -16.76 1.66 -43.68
CA ASN A 226 -17.93 2.54 -43.79
C ASN A 226 -18.84 2.51 -42.54
N ILE A 227 -18.90 1.38 -41.82
CA ILE A 227 -19.68 1.29 -40.58
C ILE A 227 -19.17 2.27 -39.51
N ILE A 228 -17.84 2.34 -39.36
CA ILE A 228 -17.16 3.22 -38.40
C ILE A 228 -17.06 4.66 -38.94
N GLY A 229 -17.05 4.79 -40.26
CA GLY A 229 -16.83 6.02 -41.01
C GLY A 229 -15.35 6.22 -41.29
N VAL A 230 -15.03 6.64 -42.52
CA VAL A 230 -13.65 6.76 -43.04
C VAL A 230 -12.75 7.57 -42.11
N ASN A 231 -13.25 8.68 -41.55
CA ASN A 231 -12.49 9.54 -40.64
C ASN A 231 -12.18 8.92 -39.27
N ASN A 232 -12.88 7.86 -38.88
CA ASN A 232 -12.67 7.16 -37.60
C ASN A 232 -11.87 5.86 -37.78
N TRP A 233 -11.56 5.46 -39.02
CA TRP A 233 -10.75 4.29 -39.30
C TRP A 233 -9.29 4.72 -39.45
N ILE A 234 -8.44 4.34 -38.50
CA ILE A 234 -7.04 4.80 -38.50
C ILE A 234 -6.27 4.09 -39.62
N PRO A 235 -5.66 4.83 -40.57
CA PRO A 235 -4.79 4.25 -41.58
C PRO A 235 -3.60 3.53 -40.93
N ASP A 236 -3.17 2.41 -41.52
CA ASP A 236 -2.02 1.67 -40.98
C ASP A 236 -0.74 2.51 -40.96
N SER A 237 -0.57 3.46 -41.89
CA SER A 237 0.57 4.39 -41.91
C SER A 237 0.69 5.21 -40.62
N ASP A 238 -0.45 5.58 -40.04
CA ASP A 238 -0.53 6.54 -38.95
C ASP A 238 -0.36 5.85 -37.59
N ALA A 239 -0.63 4.54 -37.53
CA ALA A 239 -0.47 3.73 -36.34
C ALA A 239 0.96 3.16 -36.22
N THR A 240 1.83 3.84 -35.48
CA THR A 240 3.19 3.33 -35.17
C THR A 240 3.22 2.36 -33.99
N ASN A 241 2.25 2.48 -33.08
CA ASN A 241 2.17 1.73 -31.83
C ASN A 241 0.75 1.24 -31.58
N CYS A 242 0.61 0.12 -30.87
CA CYS A 242 -0.68 -0.36 -30.39
C CYS A 242 -1.33 0.67 -29.46
N THR A 243 -2.58 1.04 -29.69
CA THR A 243 -3.25 2.09 -28.90
C THR A 243 -3.63 1.65 -27.48
N ILE A 244 -3.45 0.38 -27.13
CA ILE A 244 -3.75 -0.17 -25.80
C ILE A 244 -2.47 -0.43 -24.98
N CYS A 245 -1.54 -1.20 -25.53
CA CYS A 245 -0.31 -1.57 -24.81
C CYS A 245 0.92 -0.73 -25.22
N PHE A 246 0.73 0.23 -26.14
CA PHE A 246 1.77 1.15 -26.63
C PHE A 246 3.00 0.47 -27.26
N THR A 247 2.94 -0.83 -27.50
CA THR A 247 4.03 -1.56 -28.13
C THR A 247 4.17 -1.14 -29.59
N LYS A 248 5.40 -0.88 -30.03
CA LYS A 248 5.70 -0.51 -31.42
C LYS A 248 5.41 -1.68 -32.36
N PHE A 249 4.71 -1.39 -33.45
CA PHE A 249 4.46 -2.39 -34.49
C PHE A 249 5.75 -2.70 -35.27
N ASN A 250 5.90 -3.95 -35.68
CA ASN A 250 7.01 -4.43 -36.50
C ASN A 250 6.59 -5.72 -37.22
N ILE A 251 7.52 -6.41 -37.87
CA ILE A 251 7.23 -7.62 -38.66
C ILE A 251 6.62 -8.74 -37.79
N LEU A 252 7.01 -8.84 -36.51
CA LEU A 252 6.50 -9.83 -35.56
C LEU A 252 5.23 -9.36 -34.85
N ILE A 253 5.07 -8.05 -34.63
CA ILE A 253 3.91 -7.44 -33.98
C ILE A 253 3.07 -6.76 -35.05
N ARG A 254 2.13 -7.53 -35.61
CA ARG A 254 1.25 -7.09 -36.70
C ARG A 254 0.18 -6.11 -36.21
N LYS A 255 -0.23 -5.23 -37.13
CA LYS A 255 -1.33 -4.29 -36.95
C LYS A 255 -2.67 -4.98 -37.16
N HIS A 256 -3.65 -4.66 -36.33
CA HIS A 256 -5.00 -5.13 -36.50
C HIS A 256 -6.03 -4.06 -36.12
N HIS A 257 -6.98 -3.81 -37.01
CA HIS A 257 -8.08 -2.89 -36.69
C HIS A 257 -9.18 -3.55 -35.86
N CYS A 258 -9.73 -2.80 -34.92
CA CYS A 258 -10.98 -3.16 -34.28
C CYS A 258 -12.17 -2.82 -35.19
N ARG A 259 -13.03 -3.80 -35.47
CA ARG A 259 -14.23 -3.61 -36.33
C ARG A 259 -15.34 -2.77 -35.70
N LEU A 260 -15.19 -2.36 -34.44
CA LEU A 260 -16.16 -1.51 -33.74
C LEU A 260 -15.72 -0.06 -33.58
N CYS A 261 -14.42 0.21 -33.46
CA CYS A 261 -13.90 1.57 -33.26
C CYS A 261 -12.87 2.05 -34.29
N GLY A 262 -12.32 1.18 -35.14
CA GLY A 262 -11.34 1.55 -36.16
C GLY A 262 -9.90 1.72 -35.66
N GLU A 263 -9.68 1.57 -34.35
CA GLU A 263 -8.36 1.67 -33.72
C GLU A 263 -7.44 0.50 -34.10
N VAL A 264 -6.13 0.78 -34.21
CA VAL A 264 -5.10 -0.21 -34.54
C VAL A 264 -4.45 -0.76 -33.28
N VAL A 265 -4.54 -2.08 -33.13
CA VAL A 265 -4.15 -2.80 -31.91
C VAL A 265 -3.38 -4.07 -32.27
N CYS A 266 -2.55 -4.56 -31.34
CA CYS A 266 -1.86 -5.83 -31.51
C CYS A 266 -2.76 -7.02 -31.11
N ASP A 267 -2.30 -8.21 -31.48
CA ASP A 267 -2.82 -9.50 -31.02
C ASP A 267 -1.62 -10.28 -30.46
N ASP A 268 -1.66 -10.58 -29.17
CA ASP A 268 -0.64 -11.39 -28.50
C ASP A 268 -1.34 -12.52 -27.77
N SER A 269 -1.87 -13.46 -28.54
CA SER A 269 -2.65 -14.57 -28.00
C SER A 269 -1.83 -15.53 -27.13
N TYR A 270 -0.50 -15.53 -27.25
CA TYR A 270 0.41 -16.47 -26.57
C TYR A 270 1.55 -15.82 -25.77
N GLY A 271 1.67 -14.49 -25.80
CA GLY A 271 2.73 -13.79 -25.09
C GLY A 271 2.30 -13.12 -23.79
N VAL A 272 3.26 -12.41 -23.18
CA VAL A 272 3.11 -11.70 -21.90
C VAL A 272 2.23 -10.44 -22.05
N ARG A 273 1.95 -9.98 -23.28
CA ARG A 273 1.18 -8.76 -23.49
C ARG A 273 -0.31 -9.05 -23.33
N LYS A 274 -0.96 -8.22 -22.53
CA LYS A 274 -2.41 -8.24 -22.28
C LYS A 274 -3.15 -8.31 -23.62
N LYS A 275 -3.95 -9.35 -23.86
CA LYS A 275 -4.75 -9.59 -25.09
C LYS A 275 -5.47 -8.33 -25.59
N CYS A 276 -4.80 -7.50 -26.41
CA CYS A 276 -5.30 -6.18 -26.80
C CYS A 276 -6.48 -6.27 -27.78
N SER A 277 -6.54 -7.34 -28.56
CA SER A 277 -7.68 -7.69 -29.41
C SER A 277 -7.89 -9.19 -29.47
N MET A 278 -9.07 -9.59 -29.92
CA MET A 278 -9.45 -10.99 -30.12
C MET A 278 -10.52 -11.12 -31.20
N PHE A 279 -10.66 -12.31 -31.78
CA PHE A 279 -11.82 -12.66 -32.58
C PHE A 279 -12.97 -13.12 -31.69
N ILE A 280 -14.13 -12.50 -31.85
CA ILE A 280 -15.32 -12.79 -31.05
C ILE A 280 -16.37 -13.42 -31.96
N PRO A 281 -16.96 -14.58 -31.57
CA PRO A 281 -18.12 -15.13 -32.25
C PRO A 281 -19.30 -14.15 -32.23
N LEU A 282 -19.91 -13.91 -33.38
CA LEU A 282 -21.01 -12.96 -33.54
C LEU A 282 -22.22 -13.37 -32.68
N VAL A 283 -22.62 -14.65 -32.79
CA VAL A 283 -23.76 -15.24 -32.07
C VAL A 283 -23.64 -15.07 -30.56
N PHE A 284 -22.41 -15.17 -30.01
CA PHE A 284 -22.16 -14.99 -28.58
C PHE A 284 -22.55 -13.59 -28.07
N VAL A 285 -22.22 -12.54 -28.83
CA VAL A 285 -22.52 -11.16 -28.44
C VAL A 285 -24.00 -10.86 -28.62
N ILE A 286 -24.60 -11.34 -29.72
CA ILE A 286 -26.04 -11.20 -30.02
C ILE A 286 -26.88 -11.79 -28.90
N LYS A 287 -26.60 -13.03 -28.46
CA LYS A 287 -27.30 -13.71 -27.36
C LYS A 287 -27.21 -12.96 -26.03
N LYS A 288 -26.08 -12.28 -25.76
CA LYS A 288 -25.89 -11.48 -24.53
C LYS A 288 -26.55 -10.10 -24.60
N LEU A 289 -26.86 -9.62 -25.80
CA LEU A 289 -27.45 -8.30 -26.02
C LEU A 289 -28.74 -8.41 -26.85
N PRO A 290 -29.76 -9.15 -26.40
CA PRO A 290 -30.97 -9.41 -27.18
C PRO A 290 -31.79 -8.15 -27.43
N ASN A 291 -31.68 -7.15 -26.55
CA ASN A 291 -32.50 -5.94 -26.58
C ASN A 291 -31.94 -4.82 -27.47
N LEU A 292 -30.83 -5.06 -28.19
CA LEU A 292 -30.34 -4.08 -29.16
C LEU A 292 -31.28 -4.03 -30.38
N ASN A 293 -31.34 -2.86 -31.03
CA ASN A 293 -32.22 -2.64 -32.17
C ASN A 293 -31.66 -3.27 -33.47
N TYR A 294 -31.63 -4.60 -33.54
CA TYR A 294 -31.21 -5.33 -34.74
C TYR A 294 -32.22 -5.16 -35.88
N SER A 295 -31.73 -5.27 -37.12
CA SER A 295 -32.55 -5.23 -38.34
C SER A 295 -33.52 -6.42 -38.43
N LYS A 296 -34.54 -6.30 -39.28
CA LYS A 296 -35.48 -7.40 -39.56
C LYS A 296 -34.77 -8.65 -40.09
N LEU A 297 -33.72 -8.48 -40.90
CA LEU A 297 -32.91 -9.58 -41.42
C LEU A 297 -32.28 -10.40 -40.30
N VAL A 298 -31.64 -9.74 -39.32
CA VAL A 298 -30.99 -10.41 -38.20
C VAL A 298 -32.01 -11.09 -37.29
N ARG A 299 -33.14 -10.44 -37.02
CA ARG A 299 -34.22 -11.01 -36.18
C ARG A 299 -34.85 -12.25 -36.80
N THR A 300 -35.08 -12.24 -38.12
CA THR A 300 -35.67 -13.39 -38.84
C THR A 300 -34.74 -14.59 -38.89
N HIS A 301 -33.42 -14.37 -38.88
CA HIS A 301 -32.42 -15.43 -38.92
C HIS A 301 -31.78 -15.70 -37.56
N TRP A 302 -32.35 -15.21 -36.45
CA TRP A 302 -31.72 -15.21 -35.12
C TRP A 302 -31.12 -16.55 -34.70
N ASP A 303 -31.87 -17.65 -34.89
CA ASP A 303 -31.45 -19.01 -34.53
C ASP A 303 -30.59 -19.70 -35.60
N ASN A 304 -30.58 -19.16 -36.82
CA ASN A 304 -29.90 -19.73 -38.00
C ASN A 304 -28.68 -18.91 -38.45
N ILE A 305 -28.18 -17.99 -37.60
CA ILE A 305 -26.95 -17.25 -37.88
C ILE A 305 -25.78 -18.24 -37.85
N ASP A 306 -24.95 -18.23 -38.90
CA ASP A 306 -23.76 -19.09 -38.98
C ASP A 306 -22.84 -18.86 -37.77
N GLU A 307 -22.66 -19.91 -36.97
CA GLU A 307 -21.82 -19.91 -35.76
C GLU A 307 -20.34 -19.64 -36.04
N LYS A 308 -19.90 -19.78 -37.30
CA LYS A 308 -18.54 -19.47 -37.74
C LYS A 308 -18.28 -17.98 -37.89
N LEU A 309 -19.31 -17.13 -37.94
CA LEU A 309 -19.15 -15.69 -38.06
C LEU A 309 -18.41 -15.13 -36.85
N ARG A 310 -17.24 -14.53 -37.10
CA ARG A 310 -16.37 -13.91 -36.09
C ARG A 310 -15.90 -12.55 -36.57
N PHE A 311 -15.74 -11.62 -35.64
CA PHE A 311 -15.17 -10.31 -35.94
C PHE A 311 -14.08 -9.95 -34.93
N ARG A 312 -13.08 -9.17 -35.37
CA ARG A 312 -12.00 -8.72 -34.49
C ARG A 312 -12.43 -7.50 -33.68
N CYS A 313 -12.26 -7.58 -32.37
CA CYS A 313 -12.62 -6.54 -31.43
C CYS A 313 -11.47 -6.26 -30.46
N CYS A 314 -11.19 -4.98 -30.18
CA CYS A 314 -10.25 -4.62 -29.14
C CYS A 314 -10.86 -4.82 -27.75
N ILE A 315 -10.03 -5.00 -26.73
CA ILE A 315 -10.49 -5.27 -25.36
C ILE A 315 -11.36 -4.13 -24.81
N ASN A 316 -11.07 -2.88 -25.19
CA ASN A 316 -11.83 -1.71 -24.77
C ASN A 316 -13.25 -1.73 -25.34
N CYS A 317 -13.41 -2.06 -26.62
CA CYS A 317 -14.71 -2.19 -27.26
C CYS A 317 -15.48 -3.40 -26.74
N TYR A 318 -14.80 -4.53 -26.51
CA TYR A 318 -15.41 -5.71 -25.90
C TYR A 318 -15.98 -5.43 -24.51
N ASN A 319 -15.22 -4.72 -23.67
CA ASN A 319 -15.68 -4.33 -22.34
C ASN A 319 -16.80 -3.29 -22.40
N SER A 320 -16.75 -2.36 -23.37
CA SER A 320 -17.76 -1.33 -23.54
C SER A 320 -19.09 -1.90 -24.04
N ILE A 321 -19.07 -2.80 -25.02
CA ILE A 321 -20.29 -3.37 -25.60
C ILE A 321 -21.02 -4.28 -24.63
N LEU A 322 -20.28 -5.07 -23.86
CA LEU A 322 -20.84 -5.95 -22.83
C LEU A 322 -20.98 -5.25 -21.47
N TYR A 323 -20.77 -3.94 -21.35
CA TYR A 323 -20.78 -3.26 -20.05
C TYR A 323 -22.10 -3.48 -19.29
N THR A 324 -23.24 -3.23 -19.94
CA THR A 324 -24.56 -3.36 -19.33
C THR A 324 -24.85 -4.82 -19.00
N TRP A 325 -24.63 -5.74 -19.95
CA TRP A 325 -24.77 -7.17 -19.69
C TRP A 325 -23.92 -7.61 -18.50
N LYS A 326 -22.65 -7.17 -18.44
CA LYS A 326 -21.74 -7.47 -17.33
C LYS A 326 -22.25 -6.90 -16.03
N ARG A 327 -22.69 -5.64 -15.99
CA ARG A 327 -23.26 -5.04 -14.78
C ARG A 327 -24.49 -5.81 -14.29
N ASP A 328 -25.40 -6.13 -15.21
CA ASP A 328 -26.69 -6.73 -14.87
C ASP A 328 -26.56 -8.23 -14.52
N HIS A 329 -25.55 -8.94 -15.05
CA HIS A 329 -25.34 -10.38 -14.83
C HIS A 329 -24.15 -10.71 -13.90
N HIS A 330 -23.17 -9.82 -13.75
CA HIS A 330 -22.13 -9.93 -12.71
C HIS A 330 -22.54 -9.25 -11.40
N GLY A 331 -23.62 -8.47 -11.38
CA GLY A 331 -24.11 -7.77 -10.20
C GLY A 331 -24.62 -8.66 -9.06
N ASN A 332 -24.96 -9.93 -9.32
CA ASN A 332 -25.65 -10.79 -8.34
C ASN A 332 -25.05 -12.20 -8.13
N GLY A 333 -23.82 -12.49 -8.56
CA GLY A 333 -23.28 -13.86 -8.36
C GLY A 333 -21.77 -13.98 -8.26
N VAL A 334 -21.02 -13.14 -8.97
CA VAL A 334 -19.54 -13.14 -8.87
C VAL A 334 -19.08 -12.18 -7.77
N HIS A 335 -19.75 -11.04 -7.61
CA HIS A 335 -19.49 -10.12 -6.51
C HIS A 335 -19.86 -10.69 -5.14
N GLU A 336 -20.95 -11.43 -4.96
CA GLU A 336 -21.22 -11.98 -3.61
C GLU A 336 -20.14 -12.99 -3.17
N ALA A 337 -19.67 -13.84 -4.09
CA ALA A 337 -18.58 -14.77 -3.81
C ALA A 337 -17.22 -14.07 -3.61
N GLU A 338 -16.84 -13.15 -4.49
CA GLU A 338 -15.56 -12.41 -4.39
C GLU A 338 -15.58 -11.39 -3.26
N ASP A 339 -16.70 -10.71 -3.00
CA ASP A 339 -16.88 -9.77 -1.89
C ASP A 339 -16.84 -10.53 -0.56
N VAL A 340 -17.39 -11.75 -0.46
CA VAL A 340 -17.26 -12.58 0.75
C VAL A 340 -15.82 -13.07 0.96
N ILE A 341 -15.10 -13.41 -0.12
CA ILE A 341 -13.66 -13.75 -0.08
C ILE A 341 -12.84 -12.55 0.39
N LEU A 342 -13.05 -11.38 -0.22
CA LEU A 342 -12.32 -10.16 0.05
C LEU A 342 -12.66 -9.61 1.44
N ALA A 343 -13.92 -9.61 1.87
CA ALA A 343 -14.32 -9.20 3.21
C ALA A 343 -13.70 -10.09 4.30
N SER A 344 -13.65 -11.41 4.06
CA SER A 344 -12.96 -12.33 4.97
C SER A 344 -11.46 -12.02 5.05
N TYR A 345 -10.84 -11.67 3.91
CA TYR A 345 -9.43 -11.30 3.84
C TYR A 345 -9.13 -9.95 4.50
N GLU A 346 -9.96 -8.92 4.27
CA GLU A 346 -9.82 -7.60 4.88
C GLU A 346 -9.92 -7.66 6.41
N SER A 347 -10.84 -8.47 6.93
CA SER A 347 -10.94 -8.74 8.38
C SER A 347 -9.65 -9.35 8.94
N MET A 348 -9.08 -10.33 8.23
CA MET A 348 -7.78 -10.93 8.58
C MET A 348 -6.62 -9.92 8.47
N LEU A 349 -6.64 -9.00 7.50
CA LEU A 349 -5.61 -7.95 7.37
C LEU A 349 -5.62 -6.97 8.54
N LEU A 350 -6.80 -6.60 9.05
CA LEU A 350 -6.91 -5.75 10.25
C LEU A 350 -6.35 -6.46 11.48
N GLN A 351 -6.69 -7.74 11.66
CA GLN A 351 -6.13 -8.57 12.75
C GLN A 351 -4.60 -8.70 12.63
N LYS A 352 -4.08 -8.88 11.42
CA LYS A 352 -2.63 -8.91 11.13
C LYS A 352 -1.94 -7.63 11.59
N GLN A 353 -2.48 -6.45 11.24
CA GLN A 353 -1.92 -5.16 11.67
C GLN A 353 -1.91 -4.99 13.19
N LEU A 354 -2.97 -5.44 13.87
CA LEU A 354 -3.04 -5.43 15.34
C LEU A 354 -1.97 -6.34 15.96
N ILE A 355 -1.79 -7.55 15.43
CA ILE A 355 -0.76 -8.49 15.87
C ILE A 355 0.63 -7.89 15.69
N GLU A 356 0.96 -7.35 14.51
CA GLU A 356 2.27 -6.74 14.24
C GLU A 356 2.56 -5.55 15.15
N THR A 357 1.57 -4.68 15.37
CA THR A 357 1.69 -3.52 16.26
C THR A 357 1.94 -3.96 17.70
N MET A 358 1.17 -4.93 18.20
CA MET A 358 1.31 -5.45 19.56
C MET A 358 2.60 -6.26 19.75
N MET A 359 3.03 -7.01 18.73
CA MET A 359 4.30 -7.75 18.74
C MET A 359 5.47 -6.79 18.88
N SER A 360 5.48 -5.68 18.12
CA SER A 360 6.51 -4.65 18.22
C SER A 360 6.55 -3.99 19.61
N LEU A 361 5.39 -3.73 20.22
CA LEU A 361 5.31 -3.23 21.61
C LEU A 361 5.82 -4.24 22.64
N TYR A 362 5.64 -5.53 22.37
CA TYR A 362 6.13 -6.61 23.22
C TYR A 362 7.66 -6.81 23.08
N GLU A 363 8.21 -6.62 21.88
CA GLU A 363 9.65 -6.73 21.59
C GLU A 363 10.48 -5.55 22.11
N THR A 364 9.98 -4.32 21.97
CA THR A 364 10.70 -3.07 22.29
C THR A 364 10.77 -2.74 23.79
N GLY A 365 10.34 -3.68 24.65
CA GLY A 365 9.99 -3.51 26.06
C GLY A 365 10.86 -2.57 26.90
N ASN A 366 10.31 -1.39 27.21
CA ASN A 366 10.59 -0.58 28.41
C ASN A 366 9.44 -0.71 29.44
N ASN A 367 8.80 -1.89 29.50
CA ASN A 367 7.55 -2.12 30.21
C ASN A 367 7.78 -2.96 31.47
N THR A 368 7.03 -2.68 32.55
CA THR A 368 7.07 -3.47 33.79
C THR A 368 6.61 -4.93 33.55
N PRO A 369 7.03 -5.91 34.38
CA PRO A 369 6.62 -7.30 34.25
C PRO A 369 5.09 -7.50 34.16
N GLU A 370 4.33 -6.72 34.94
CA GLU A 370 2.86 -6.71 34.89
C GLU A 370 2.31 -6.21 33.55
N ASN A 371 2.96 -5.21 32.93
CA ASN A 371 2.55 -4.68 31.64
C ASN A 371 2.91 -5.66 30.51
N ASN A 372 4.05 -6.35 30.62
CA ASN A 372 4.44 -7.42 29.70
C ASN A 372 3.47 -8.62 29.76
N ALA A 373 3.03 -9.02 30.95
CA ALA A 373 2.02 -10.06 31.11
C ALA A 373 0.67 -9.67 30.47
N LYS A 374 0.25 -8.40 30.62
CA LYS A 374 -0.97 -7.87 29.99
C LYS A 374 -0.86 -7.82 28.45
N ILE A 375 0.30 -7.40 27.93
CA ILE A 375 0.57 -7.36 26.48
C ILE A 375 0.58 -8.79 25.92
N GLY A 376 1.26 -9.72 26.59
CA GLY A 376 1.32 -11.13 26.21
C GLY A 376 -0.07 -11.78 26.18
N HIS A 377 -0.90 -11.54 27.20
CA HIS A 377 -2.27 -12.05 27.23
C HIS A 377 -3.11 -11.53 26.06
N LYS A 378 -3.07 -10.21 25.78
CA LYS A 378 -3.77 -9.61 24.63
C LYS A 378 -3.29 -10.18 23.30
N LEU A 379 -1.99 -10.37 23.16
CA LEU A 379 -1.37 -10.91 21.95
C LEU A 379 -1.80 -12.37 21.72
N THR A 380 -1.86 -13.19 22.77
CA THR A 380 -2.45 -14.54 22.73
C THR A 380 -3.91 -14.50 22.25
N THR A 381 -4.71 -13.57 22.77
CA THR A 381 -6.10 -13.39 22.33
C THR A 381 -6.19 -13.03 20.84
N TYR A 382 -5.38 -12.08 20.37
CA TYR A 382 -5.37 -11.69 18.96
C TYR A 382 -4.90 -12.80 18.02
N LEU A 383 -3.84 -13.52 18.39
CA LEU A 383 -3.36 -14.70 17.65
C LEU A 383 -4.45 -15.78 17.58
N LYS A 384 -5.19 -16.01 18.67
CA LYS A 384 -6.29 -16.97 18.70
C LYS A 384 -7.47 -16.55 17.82
N HIS A 385 -7.84 -15.27 17.83
CA HIS A 385 -8.87 -14.76 16.94
C HIS A 385 -8.47 -14.88 15.47
N PHE A 386 -7.21 -14.59 15.14
CA PHE A 386 -6.69 -14.75 13.79
C PHE A 386 -6.69 -16.20 13.32
N GLU A 387 -6.27 -17.14 14.18
CA GLU A 387 -6.37 -18.58 13.92
C GLU A 387 -7.83 -19.00 13.62
N ASN A 388 -8.78 -18.55 14.44
CA ASN A 388 -10.19 -18.86 14.24
C ASN A 388 -10.71 -18.30 12.90
N SER A 389 -10.32 -17.09 12.52
CA SER A 389 -10.65 -16.49 11.21
C SER A 389 -10.06 -17.29 10.04
N ILE A 390 -8.84 -17.83 10.17
CA ILE A 390 -8.24 -18.72 9.17
C ILE A 390 -9.01 -20.04 9.06
N LEU A 391 -9.42 -20.63 10.19
CA LEU A 391 -10.20 -21.87 10.21
C LEU A 391 -11.58 -21.66 9.57
N GLN A 392 -12.23 -20.54 9.85
CA GLN A 392 -13.50 -20.15 9.23
C GLN A 392 -13.33 -19.91 7.72
N PHE A 393 -12.26 -19.23 7.30
CA PHE A 393 -11.92 -19.07 5.89
C PHE A 393 -11.75 -20.43 5.21
N LYS A 394 -11.01 -21.33 5.84
CA LYS A 394 -10.79 -22.70 5.34
C LYS A 394 -12.11 -23.46 5.20
N SER A 395 -12.98 -23.45 6.20
CA SER A 395 -14.26 -24.18 6.16
C SER A 395 -15.21 -23.63 5.10
N ASN A 396 -15.23 -22.30 4.93
CA ASN A 396 -16.10 -21.62 3.97
C ASN A 396 -15.70 -21.89 2.52
N PHE A 397 -14.41 -21.93 2.21
CA PHE A 397 -13.93 -21.95 0.81
C PHE A 397 -13.31 -23.28 0.37
N PHE A 398 -12.92 -24.15 1.29
CA PHE A 398 -12.23 -25.41 0.99
C PHE A 398 -12.99 -26.63 1.51
N TYR A 399 -12.71 -27.79 0.91
CA TYR A 399 -13.11 -29.10 1.39
C TYR A 399 -11.92 -30.08 1.31
N LYS A 400 -12.00 -31.17 2.06
CA LYS A 400 -11.03 -32.28 1.99
C LYS A 400 -11.68 -33.46 1.27
N ASN A 401 -10.95 -34.12 0.37
CA ASN A 401 -11.40 -35.40 -0.16
C ASN A 401 -11.13 -36.50 0.88
N LYS A 402 -12.00 -37.51 0.97
CA LYS A 402 -11.84 -38.61 1.95
C LYS A 402 -10.58 -39.45 1.72
N ASP A 403 -10.08 -39.46 0.48
CA ASP A 403 -8.96 -40.30 0.07
C ASP A 403 -7.60 -39.59 0.09
N HIS A 404 -7.57 -38.26 0.31
CA HIS A 404 -6.33 -37.47 0.31
C HIS A 404 -6.38 -36.32 1.32
N GLU A 405 -5.28 -36.09 2.05
CA GLU A 405 -5.12 -34.95 2.97
C GLU A 405 -5.09 -33.57 2.27
N LYS A 406 -5.15 -33.56 0.94
CA LYS A 406 -5.11 -32.35 0.12
C LYS A 406 -6.42 -31.57 0.23
N ILE A 407 -6.29 -30.26 0.42
CA ILE A 407 -7.42 -29.33 0.40
C ILE A 407 -7.76 -28.92 -1.03
N PHE A 408 -9.05 -28.85 -1.33
CA PHE A 408 -9.58 -28.45 -2.63
C PHE A 408 -10.51 -27.26 -2.46
N VAL A 409 -10.50 -26.34 -3.42
CA VAL A 409 -11.43 -25.20 -3.46
C VAL A 409 -12.82 -25.72 -3.81
N ARG A 410 -13.85 -25.32 -3.05
CA ARG A 410 -15.23 -25.71 -3.32
C ARG A 410 -15.64 -25.30 -4.73
N HIS A 411 -16.41 -26.14 -5.41
CA HIS A 411 -16.81 -25.98 -6.81
C HIS A 411 -17.36 -24.58 -7.14
N GLN A 412 -18.15 -24.00 -6.23
CA GLN A 412 -18.74 -22.66 -6.38
C GLN A 412 -17.71 -21.51 -6.46
N TYR A 413 -16.45 -21.74 -6.07
CA TYR A 413 -15.36 -20.75 -6.09
C TYR A 413 -14.22 -21.11 -7.04
N GLN A 414 -14.44 -22.05 -7.96
CA GLN A 414 -13.37 -22.54 -8.83
C GLN A 414 -12.80 -21.45 -9.76
N SER A 415 -13.61 -20.45 -10.14
CA SER A 415 -13.15 -19.25 -10.86
C SER A 415 -12.10 -18.43 -10.10
N SER A 416 -12.09 -18.52 -8.77
CA SER A 416 -11.28 -17.74 -7.84
C SER A 416 -10.27 -18.62 -7.09
N GLU A 417 -9.99 -19.82 -7.60
CA GLU A 417 -9.07 -20.80 -6.98
C GLU A 417 -7.70 -20.20 -6.68
N ARG A 418 -7.12 -19.48 -7.65
CA ARG A 418 -5.79 -18.88 -7.50
C ARG A 418 -5.74 -17.86 -6.36
N ILE A 419 -6.75 -17.01 -6.22
CA ILE A 419 -6.74 -15.98 -5.17
C ILE A 419 -6.98 -16.60 -3.79
N LEU A 420 -7.88 -17.58 -3.68
CA LEU A 420 -8.14 -18.32 -2.44
C LEU A 420 -6.91 -19.04 -1.91
N LEU A 421 -6.19 -19.75 -2.78
CA LEU A 421 -4.96 -20.45 -2.41
C LEU A 421 -3.86 -19.47 -1.94
N ASN A 422 -3.69 -18.33 -2.62
CA ASN A 422 -2.71 -17.32 -2.23
C ASN A 422 -3.07 -16.65 -0.90
N ILE A 423 -4.35 -16.33 -0.68
CA ILE A 423 -4.82 -15.78 0.59
C ILE A 423 -4.55 -16.79 1.72
N TYR A 424 -5.02 -18.03 1.57
CA TYR A 424 -4.86 -19.08 2.59
C TYR A 424 -3.38 -19.32 2.93
N GLN A 425 -2.52 -19.46 1.91
CA GLN A 425 -1.10 -19.65 2.12
C GLN A 425 -0.48 -18.46 2.86
N SER A 426 -0.81 -17.23 2.46
CA SER A 426 -0.25 -16.01 3.06
C SER A 426 -0.64 -15.86 4.53
N VAL A 427 -1.90 -16.12 4.89
CA VAL A 427 -2.36 -15.96 6.28
C VAL A 427 -1.85 -17.07 7.20
N VAL A 428 -1.74 -18.31 6.70
CA VAL A 428 -1.17 -19.43 7.46
C VAL A 428 0.31 -19.21 7.72
N THR A 429 1.08 -18.83 6.70
CA THR A 429 2.51 -18.50 6.87
C THR A 429 2.69 -17.36 7.86
N PHE A 430 1.88 -16.31 7.79
CA PHE A 430 1.93 -15.22 8.77
C PHE A 430 1.65 -15.70 10.19
N LEU A 431 0.62 -16.53 10.42
CA LEU A 431 0.32 -17.07 11.75
C LEU A 431 1.50 -17.89 12.29
N GLN A 432 2.06 -18.79 11.47
CA GLN A 432 3.19 -19.64 11.85
C GLN A 432 4.41 -18.83 12.28
N GLU A 433 4.80 -17.83 11.47
CA GLU A 433 5.93 -16.95 11.78
C GLU A 433 5.71 -16.18 13.09
N ASN A 434 4.51 -15.67 13.33
CA ASN A 434 4.22 -14.86 14.51
C ASN A 434 4.02 -15.70 15.78
N LEU A 435 3.54 -16.94 15.68
CA LEU A 435 3.51 -17.87 16.82
C LEU A 435 4.92 -18.20 17.32
N ILE A 436 5.86 -18.43 16.39
CA ILE A 436 7.27 -18.69 16.70
C ILE A 436 7.88 -17.47 17.38
N LYS A 437 7.69 -16.27 16.81
CA LYS A 437 8.18 -15.02 17.40
C LYS A 437 7.59 -14.78 18.78
N PHE A 438 6.28 -14.93 18.93
CA PHE A 438 5.59 -14.78 20.21
C PHE A 438 6.15 -15.71 21.28
N LYS A 439 6.35 -16.99 20.94
CA LYS A 439 6.92 -17.98 21.87
C LYS A 439 8.31 -17.55 22.35
N ALA A 440 9.18 -17.13 21.44
CA ALA A 440 10.53 -16.67 21.77
C ALA A 440 10.53 -15.42 22.68
N ILE A 441 9.65 -14.45 22.41
CA ILE A 441 9.55 -13.22 23.23
C ILE A 441 8.93 -13.54 24.59
N ASN A 442 7.97 -14.46 24.64
CA ASN A 442 7.31 -14.86 25.88
C ASN A 442 8.27 -15.63 26.80
N GLU A 443 9.10 -16.52 26.26
CA GLU A 443 10.18 -17.19 26.99
C GLU A 443 11.18 -16.18 27.56
N LYS A 444 11.55 -15.16 26.79
CA LYS A 444 12.43 -14.08 27.25
C LYS A 444 11.83 -13.21 28.36
N ASN A 445 10.51 -13.06 28.38
CA ASN A 445 9.79 -12.21 29.32
C ASN A 445 9.21 -12.99 30.52
N GLN A 446 9.36 -14.32 30.57
CA GLN A 446 9.09 -15.09 31.78
C GLN A 446 10.13 -14.73 32.86
N PRO A 447 9.70 -14.51 34.11
CA PRO A 447 10.66 -14.26 35.20
C PRO A 447 11.55 -15.50 35.38
N ASN A 448 12.88 -15.29 35.39
CA ASN A 448 13.84 -16.31 35.80
C ASN A 448 13.48 -16.79 37.21
N VAL A 449 13.07 -18.05 37.33
CA VAL A 449 12.77 -18.71 38.61
C VAL A 449 14.05 -19.01 39.41
N GLU A 450 15.24 -18.79 38.82
CA GLU A 450 16.53 -19.15 39.42
C GLU A 450 17.09 -18.18 40.46
N GLU A 451 16.48 -17.02 40.72
CA GLU A 451 17.02 -16.01 41.67
C GLU A 451 16.28 -15.90 43.02
N VAL A 452 15.35 -16.81 43.34
CA VAL A 452 14.65 -16.83 44.65
C VAL A 452 15.23 -17.87 45.62
N THR A 453 16.20 -18.67 45.21
CA THR A 453 16.82 -19.72 46.05
C THR A 453 18.02 -19.25 46.87
N LEU A 454 17.94 -18.10 47.54
CA LEU A 454 18.86 -17.81 48.64
C LEU A 454 18.14 -17.11 49.80
N LYS A 455 18.06 -17.85 50.92
CA LYS A 455 17.60 -17.47 52.27
C LYS A 455 16.10 -17.60 52.54
N VAL A 456 15.66 -18.80 52.91
CA VAL A 456 15.03 -19.03 54.23
C VAL A 456 15.42 -20.43 54.70
N GLU A 457 15.95 -20.50 55.91
CA GLU A 457 16.38 -21.71 56.61
C GLU A 457 15.21 -22.66 56.91
N SER A 458 15.50 -23.96 56.82
CA SER A 458 14.60 -25.06 57.20
C SER A 458 14.35 -25.13 58.71
N PRO A 459 13.17 -25.62 59.10
CA PRO A 459 13.13 -26.79 59.96
C PRO A 459 12.24 -27.92 59.40
N ALA A 460 12.49 -29.13 59.90
CA ALA A 460 12.13 -30.46 59.41
C ALA A 460 10.64 -30.88 59.53
N VAL A 461 10.14 -31.65 58.53
CA VAL A 461 9.29 -32.90 58.51
C VAL A 461 7.96 -32.92 59.33
N PRO A 462 6.78 -33.51 58.91
CA PRO A 462 6.55 -34.68 58.02
C PRO A 462 5.43 -34.61 56.95
N THR A 463 5.47 -35.60 56.07
CA THR A 463 4.44 -36.15 55.15
C THR A 463 2.98 -35.74 55.38
N THR A 464 2.35 -35.16 54.34
CA THR A 464 0.89 -35.24 54.15
C THR A 464 0.54 -35.44 52.67
N SER A 465 0.05 -36.65 52.39
CA SER A 465 -0.80 -37.12 51.26
C SER A 465 -1.35 -36.03 50.32
N LEU A 466 -1.15 -36.22 49.00
CA LEU A 466 -1.82 -35.47 47.93
C LEU A 466 -3.33 -35.40 48.19
N THR A 467 -3.94 -34.24 48.00
CA THR A 467 -5.40 -34.11 48.16
C THR A 467 -6.14 -34.92 47.09
N LYS A 468 -7.33 -35.45 47.40
CA LYS A 468 -8.16 -36.20 46.43
C LYS A 468 -8.39 -35.47 45.10
N LYS A 469 -8.43 -34.13 45.15
CA LYS A 469 -8.55 -33.28 43.95
C LYS A 469 -7.28 -33.29 43.12
N GLN A 470 -6.10 -33.14 43.75
CA GLN A 470 -4.81 -33.22 43.06
C GLN A 470 -4.56 -34.61 42.48
N ILE A 471 -4.91 -35.69 43.20
CA ILE A 471 -4.81 -37.06 42.68
C ILE A 471 -5.68 -37.22 41.43
N ARG A 472 -6.90 -36.66 41.41
CA ARG A 472 -7.79 -36.73 40.25
C ARG A 472 -7.22 -35.94 39.06
N GLU A 473 -6.73 -34.72 39.28
CA GLU A 473 -6.14 -33.89 38.24
C GLU A 473 -4.88 -34.54 37.64
N LEU A 474 -4.00 -35.11 38.48
CA LEU A 474 -2.82 -35.82 38.03
C LEU A 474 -3.17 -37.11 37.26
N ARG A 475 -4.20 -37.86 37.67
CA ARG A 475 -4.70 -39.04 36.93
C ARG A 475 -5.30 -38.66 35.57
N GLU A 476 -6.06 -37.56 35.50
CA GLU A 476 -6.62 -37.06 34.25
C GLU A 476 -5.49 -36.62 33.29
N GLN A 477 -4.46 -35.93 33.79
CA GLN A 477 -3.27 -35.57 33.00
C GLN A 477 -2.50 -36.81 32.52
N LEU A 478 -2.31 -37.81 33.39
CA LEU A 478 -1.64 -39.07 33.05
C LEU A 478 -2.41 -39.85 31.97
N MET A 479 -3.76 -39.84 32.02
CA MET A 479 -4.60 -40.48 31.01
C MET A 479 -4.44 -39.82 29.63
N VAL A 480 -4.46 -38.48 29.59
CA VAL A 480 -4.29 -37.72 28.35
C VAL A 480 -2.91 -37.95 27.74
N LEU A 481 -1.85 -37.94 28.56
CA LEU A 481 -0.49 -38.17 28.06
C LEU A 481 -0.29 -39.60 27.55
N ASN A 482 -0.90 -40.61 28.19
CA ASN A 482 -0.88 -41.98 27.68
C ASN A 482 -1.62 -42.12 26.34
N GLU A 483 -2.74 -41.42 26.15
CA GLU A 483 -3.44 -41.37 24.87
C GLU A 483 -2.59 -40.67 23.79
N GLN A 484 -1.94 -39.55 24.12
CA GLN A 484 -1.02 -38.85 23.22
C GLN A 484 0.18 -39.72 22.83
N LYS A 485 0.76 -40.46 23.78
CA LYS A 485 1.83 -41.44 23.51
C LYS A 485 1.38 -42.47 22.49
N PHE A 486 0.19 -43.06 22.65
CA PHE A 486 -0.33 -44.05 21.72
C PHE A 486 -0.53 -43.49 20.31
N LEU A 487 -1.03 -42.25 20.18
CA LEU A 487 -1.19 -41.58 18.89
C LEU A 487 0.17 -41.34 18.19
N VAL A 488 1.17 -40.88 18.94
CA VAL A 488 2.52 -40.65 18.40
C VAL A 488 3.20 -41.97 18.00
N GLU A 489 3.02 -43.05 18.78
CA GLU A 489 3.52 -44.38 18.45
C GLU A 489 2.91 -44.92 17.15
N ASN A 490 1.61 -44.74 16.95
CA ASN A 490 0.95 -45.13 15.69
C ASN A 490 1.45 -44.29 14.50
N GLN A 491 1.65 -42.99 14.68
CA GLN A 491 2.23 -42.13 13.64
C GLN A 491 3.65 -42.56 13.28
N ILE A 492 4.48 -42.90 14.26
CA ILE A 492 5.83 -43.44 14.04
C ILE A 492 5.77 -44.73 13.20
N LEU A 493 4.86 -45.65 13.50
CA LEU A 493 4.68 -46.89 12.74
C LEU A 493 4.25 -46.62 11.29
N GLU A 494 3.30 -45.70 11.08
CA GLU A 494 2.85 -45.31 9.73
C GLU A 494 3.96 -44.62 8.92
N PHE A 495 4.72 -43.73 9.53
CA PHE A 495 5.80 -42.99 8.86
C PHE A 495 6.97 -43.91 8.50
N THR A 496 7.26 -44.88 9.37
CA THR A 496 8.23 -45.95 9.10
C THR A 496 7.78 -46.82 7.92
N LYS A 497 6.50 -47.21 7.87
CA LYS A 497 5.92 -47.97 6.75
C LYS A 497 6.00 -47.20 5.43
N ASN A 498 5.81 -45.88 5.49
CA ASN A 498 5.81 -44.98 4.34
C ASN A 498 7.21 -44.45 3.97
N ARG A 499 8.28 -44.91 4.62
CA ARG A 499 9.69 -44.52 4.36
C ARG A 499 9.94 -43.01 4.45
N LYS A 500 9.18 -42.30 5.29
CA LYS A 500 9.34 -40.86 5.56
C LYS A 500 10.29 -40.65 6.74
N PHE A 501 11.59 -40.84 6.50
CA PHE A 501 12.60 -40.86 7.58
C PHE A 501 12.95 -39.48 8.15
N ASP A 502 12.78 -38.41 7.38
CA ASP A 502 13.14 -37.04 7.80
C ASP A 502 12.24 -36.53 8.95
N GLU A 503 10.97 -36.94 8.96
CA GLU A 503 9.97 -36.53 9.97
C GLU A 503 9.95 -37.48 11.19
N LEU A 504 10.63 -38.63 11.10
CA LEU A 504 10.64 -39.66 12.14
C LEU A 504 11.44 -39.23 13.38
N ASN A 505 12.56 -38.53 13.19
CA ASN A 505 13.42 -38.09 14.29
C ASN A 505 12.67 -37.14 15.25
N THR A 506 11.86 -36.23 14.70
CA THR A 506 11.04 -35.30 15.48
C THR A 506 9.96 -36.03 16.26
N LEU A 507 9.27 -37.01 15.65
CA LEU A 507 8.26 -37.82 16.33
C LEU A 507 8.85 -38.68 17.44
N VAL A 508 10.05 -39.24 17.25
CA VAL A 508 10.78 -39.99 18.28
C VAL A 508 11.18 -39.08 19.45
N SER A 509 11.64 -37.85 19.18
CA SER A 509 11.91 -36.86 20.23
C SER A 509 10.66 -36.54 21.04
N ASN A 510 9.55 -36.24 20.36
CA ASN A 510 8.26 -35.96 21.01
C ASN A 510 7.78 -37.14 21.86
N LYS A 511 7.94 -38.37 21.37
CA LYS A 511 7.60 -39.58 22.12
C LYS A 511 8.42 -39.67 23.42
N ASN A 512 9.72 -39.39 23.36
CA ASN A 512 10.60 -39.47 24.52
C ASN A 512 10.26 -38.40 25.57
N GLU A 513 9.93 -37.18 25.14
CA GLU A 513 9.49 -36.09 26.03
C GLU A 513 8.16 -36.44 26.73
N ILE A 514 7.20 -37.02 26.01
CA ILE A 514 5.93 -37.50 26.58
C ILE A 514 6.21 -38.61 27.61
N LEU A 515 7.10 -39.57 27.30
CA LEU A 515 7.48 -40.64 28.23
C LEU A 515 8.13 -40.12 29.51
N GLU A 516 9.02 -39.13 29.40
CA GLU A 516 9.66 -38.52 30.57
C GLU A 516 8.63 -37.80 31.46
N THR A 517 7.66 -37.14 30.83
CA THR A 517 6.58 -36.44 31.55
C THR A 517 5.63 -37.42 32.23
N ILE A 518 5.27 -38.53 31.56
CA ILE A 518 4.50 -39.63 32.14
C ILE A 518 5.23 -40.18 33.37
N LYS A 519 6.54 -40.45 33.26
CA LYS A 519 7.34 -40.97 34.37
C LYS A 519 7.36 -40.01 35.58
N LYS A 520 7.51 -38.70 35.35
CA LYS A 520 7.45 -37.69 36.41
C LYS A 520 6.09 -37.66 37.11
N LEU A 521 5.00 -37.76 36.33
CA LEU A 521 3.64 -37.80 36.88
C LEU A 521 3.37 -39.10 37.65
N GLU A 522 3.90 -40.24 37.20
CA GLU A 522 3.82 -41.52 37.92
C GLU A 522 4.60 -41.47 39.24
N GLU A 523 5.80 -40.86 39.24
CA GLU A 523 6.59 -40.63 40.46
C GLU A 523 5.89 -39.68 41.43
N GLU A 524 5.24 -38.63 40.93
CA GLU A 524 4.46 -37.66 41.72
C GLU A 524 3.18 -38.29 42.29
N LEU A 525 2.49 -39.14 41.51
CA LEU A 525 1.30 -39.88 41.95
C LEU A 525 1.64 -40.98 42.97
N GLY A 526 2.83 -41.59 42.90
CA GLY A 526 3.29 -42.63 43.81
C GLY A 526 2.28 -43.79 43.93
N GLU A 527 1.89 -44.16 45.15
CA GLU A 527 0.88 -45.21 45.42
C GLU A 527 -0.52 -44.88 44.91
N TYR A 528 -0.77 -43.65 44.45
CA TYR A 528 -2.05 -43.22 43.90
C TYR A 528 -2.09 -43.28 42.36
N GLY A 529 -1.05 -43.79 41.70
CA GLY A 529 -1.01 -44.06 40.26
C GLY A 529 -1.78 -45.32 39.91
N PHE A 530 -3.09 -45.15 39.67
CA PHE A 530 -4.11 -46.18 39.45
C PHE A 530 -4.39 -47.12 40.62
#